data_AF-A0A218U8P9-F1
#
_entry.id   AF-A0A218U8P9-F1
#
_cell.length_a   1.000
_cell.length_b   1.000
_cell.length_c   1.000
_cell.angle_alpha   90.00
_cell.angle_beta   90.00
_cell.angle_gamma   90.00
#
_symmetry.space_group_name_H-M   'P 1'
#
loop_
_entity.id
_entity.type
_entity.pdbx_description
1 polymer ?
#
loop_
_entity_poly.entity_id
_entity_poly.type
_entity_poly.pdbx_seq_one_letter_code
_entity_poly.pdbx_strand_id
1 'polypeptide(L)' 'MTRQRRLLSPVIRLRCAMTRQRRLLSPVIRLRCAMTRQVATDHKAFYVIASWEDGAQIYELVAPSVADRKT' A
#
# COMPACT_ATOMS: atom_id res chain seq x y z
N MET A 1 -24.10 27.45 -7.44
CA MET A 1 -24.21 26.11 -8.06
C MET A 1 -23.01 25.27 -7.65
N THR A 2 -23.20 23.97 -7.56
CA THR A 2 -22.82 23.12 -6.42
C THR A 2 -21.38 22.59 -6.46
N ARG A 3 -20.63 22.73 -5.35
CA ARG A 3 -19.32 22.08 -5.12
C ARG A 3 -19.52 20.57 -5.03
N GLN A 4 -19.29 19.87 -6.14
CA GLN A 4 -19.31 18.41 -6.17
C GLN A 4 -18.02 17.87 -5.54
N ARG A 5 -18.11 17.47 -4.27
CA ARG A 5 -17.05 16.74 -3.57
C ARG A 5 -16.80 15.42 -4.30
N ARG A 6 -15.72 15.33 -5.07
CA ARG A 6 -15.21 14.07 -5.58
C ARG A 6 -14.69 13.27 -4.39
N LEU A 7 -15.49 12.33 -3.91
CA LEU A 7 -15.00 11.21 -3.11
C LEU A 7 -14.12 10.36 -4.03
N LEU A 8 -12.85 10.75 -4.17
CA LEU A 8 -11.81 9.86 -4.69
C LEU A 8 -11.67 8.76 -3.65
N SER A 9 -12.35 7.64 -3.86
CA SER A 9 -12.03 6.41 -3.15
C SER A 9 -10.61 6.02 -3.57
N PRO A 10 -9.60 6.09 -2.68
CA PRO A 10 -8.33 5.47 -2.99
C PRO A 10 -8.60 3.97 -2.88
N VAL A 11 -8.71 3.29 -4.01
CA VAL A 11 -8.86 1.82 -4.04
C VAL A 11 -7.50 1.23 -3.62
N ILE A 12 -7.19 1.34 -2.34
CA ILE A 12 -6.09 0.64 -1.68
C ILE A 12 -6.57 -0.80 -1.54
N ARG A 13 -6.23 -1.64 -2.52
CA ARG A 13 -6.46 -3.08 -2.41
C ARG A 13 -5.36 -3.69 -1.54
N LEU A 14 -5.59 -3.77 -0.23
CA LEU A 14 -4.73 -4.49 0.69
C LEU A 14 -4.83 -5.99 0.42
N ARG A 15 -3.86 -6.57 -0.32
CA ARG A 15 -3.69 -8.03 -0.40
C ARG A 15 -2.68 -8.45 0.65
N CYS A 16 -3.16 -9.07 1.72
CA CYS A 16 -2.32 -9.68 2.74
C CYS A 16 -1.95 -11.11 2.27
N ALA A 17 -0.67 -11.38 2.00
CA ALA A 17 -0.21 -12.74 1.75
C ALA A 17 -0.30 -13.54 3.07
N MET A 18 -1.14 -14.57 3.07
CA MET A 18 -1.58 -15.30 4.24
C MET A 18 -0.44 -16.08 4.93
N THR A 19 -0.17 -15.78 6.20
CA THR A 19 0.35 -16.76 7.17
C THR A 19 -0.57 -16.83 8.38
N ARG A 20 -0.67 -18.04 8.94
CA ARG A 20 -1.71 -18.55 9.85
C ARG A 20 -1.78 -17.89 11.24
N GLN A 21 -1.02 -16.83 11.48
CA GLN A 21 -1.11 -15.94 12.65
C GLN A 21 -1.30 -14.50 12.16
N ARG A 22 -2.55 -14.16 11.85
CA ARG A 22 -2.90 -12.96 11.10
C ARG A 22 -2.84 -11.72 11.99
N ARG A 23 -1.64 -11.23 12.32
CA ARG A 23 -1.49 -9.85 12.81
C ARG A 23 -2.11 -8.93 11.77
N LEU A 24 -3.12 -8.17 12.16
CA LEU A 24 -3.77 -7.20 11.29
C LEU A 24 -2.72 -6.19 10.83
N LEU A 25 -2.81 -5.77 9.57
CA LEU A 25 -1.94 -4.72 9.04
C LEU A 25 -2.26 -3.41 9.77
N SER A 26 -1.23 -2.75 10.28
CA SER A 26 -1.40 -1.46 10.93
C SER A 26 -1.75 -0.41 9.87
N PRO A 27 -2.75 0.46 10.08
CA PRO A 27 -3.01 1.58 9.17
C PRO A 27 -1.93 2.66 9.25
N VAL A 28 -1.12 2.67 10.32
CA VAL A 28 -0.01 3.61 10.54
C VAL A 28 1.32 2.87 10.50
N ILE A 29 2.24 3.35 9.68
CA ILE A 29 3.58 2.75 9.51
C ILE A 29 4.69 3.76 9.86
N ARG A 30 5.78 3.26 10.45
CA ARG A 30 6.99 4.04 10.68
C ARG A 30 7.81 4.09 9.39
N LEU A 31 8.01 5.28 8.82
CA LEU A 31 8.70 5.45 7.53
C LEU A 31 10.21 5.23 7.59
N ARG A 32 10.84 5.39 8.78
CA ARG A 32 12.30 5.28 8.94
C ARG A 32 12.87 3.95 8.45
N CYS A 33 12.08 2.87 8.52
CA CYS A 33 12.48 1.53 8.10
C CYS A 33 11.57 0.99 6.98
N ALA A 34 10.89 1.88 6.25
CA ALA A 34 10.05 1.50 5.13
C ALA A 34 10.86 1.49 3.82
N MET A 35 10.63 0.48 2.99
CA MET A 35 11.19 0.38 1.64
C MET A 35 10.10 0.07 0.63
N THR A 36 10.30 0.47 -0.63
CA THR A 36 9.33 0.22 -1.71
C THR A 36 9.87 -0.75 -2.76
N ARG A 37 8.98 -1.54 -3.37
CA ARG A 37 9.31 -2.45 -4.48
C ARG A 37 8.22 -2.42 -5.55
N GLN A 38 8.61 -2.57 -6.82
CA GLN A 38 7.64 -2.67 -7.90
C GLN A 38 6.96 -4.04 -7.89
N VAL A 39 5.69 -4.07 -8.28
CA VAL A 39 4.94 -5.32 -8.50
C VAL A 39 5.13 -5.74 -9.95
N ALA A 40 5.70 -6.93 -10.18
CA ALA A 40 5.94 -7.45 -11.53
C ALA A 40 4.64 -7.76 -12.28
N THR A 41 3.56 -8.09 -11.56
CA THR A 41 2.26 -8.45 -12.14
C THR A 41 1.33 -7.26 -12.39
N ASP A 42 1.59 -6.08 -11.80
CA ASP A 42 0.78 -4.87 -11.99
C ASP A 42 1.68 -3.62 -11.96
N HIS A 43 1.86 -3.00 -13.13
CA HIS A 43 2.71 -1.83 -13.29
C HIS A 43 2.15 -0.56 -12.62
N LYS A 44 0.88 -0.55 -12.19
CA LYS A 44 0.29 0.51 -11.38
C LYS A 44 0.48 0.28 -9.88
N ALA A 45 0.88 -0.92 -9.48
CA ALA A 45 1.04 -1.29 -8.08
C ALA A 45 2.51 -1.27 -7.62
N PHE A 46 2.69 -1.07 -6.33
CA PHE A 46 3.97 -1.17 -5.62
C PHE A 46 3.75 -1.73 -4.21
N TYR A 47 4.76 -2.42 -3.71
CA TYR A 47 4.81 -2.85 -2.31
C TYR A 47 5.45 -1.78 -1.45
N VAL A 48 4.88 -1.55 -0.26
CA VAL A 48 5.55 -0.91 0.87
C VAL A 48 5.88 -2.00 1.88
N ILE A 49 7.15 -2.15 2.21
CA ILE A 49 7.66 -3.14 3.16
C ILE A 49 8.15 -2.37 4.38
N ALA A 50 7.51 -2.56 5.53
CA ALA A 50 7.89 -1.93 6.79
C ALA A 50 8.43 -2.99 7.76
N SER A 51 9.70 -2.89 8.12
CA SER A 51 10.32 -3.78 9.12
C SER A 51 10.11 -3.25 10.54
N TRP A 52 9.59 -4.11 11.42
CA TRP A 52 9.45 -3.88 12.86
C TRP A 52 10.23 -4.96 13.62
N GLU A 53 10.40 -4.76 14.94
CA GLU A 53 11.04 -5.75 15.83
C GLU A 53 10.34 -7.12 15.77
N ASP A 54 9.01 -7.12 15.62
CA ASP A 54 8.19 -8.33 15.53
C ASP A 54 8.05 -8.91 14.10
N GLY A 55 8.81 -8.39 13.13
CA GLY A 55 8.79 -8.83 11.74
C GLY A 55 8.34 -7.77 10.74
N ALA A 56 8.23 -8.17 9.47
CA ALA A 56 7.90 -7.26 8.37
C ALA A 56 6.40 -7.26 8.03
N GLN A 57 5.85 -6.08 7.76
CA GLN A 57 4.52 -5.89 7.19
C GLN A 57 4.65 -5.44 5.73
N ILE A 58 3.91 -6.08 4.84
CA ILE A 58 3.93 -5.80 3.39
C ILE A 58 2.55 -5.29 2.97
N TYR A 59 2.53 -4.12 2.32
CA TYR A 59 1.33 -3.45 1.84
C TYR A 59 1.38 -3.37 0.32
N GLU A 60 0.33 -3.83 -0.36
CA GLU A 60 0.15 -3.62 -1.80
C GLU A 60 -0.69 -2.36 -2.03
N LEU A 61 -0.09 -1.35 -2.66
CA LEU A 61 -0.75 -0.08 -2.97
C LEU A 61 -0.86 0.05 -4.49
N VAL A 62 -2.05 0.43 -4.97
CA VAL A 62 -2.33 0.60 -6.40
C VAL A 62 -2.58 2.07 -6.68
N ALA A 63 -1.78 2.65 -7.57
CA ALA A 63 -1.95 4.03 -7.98
C ALA A 63 -2.98 4.18 -9.11
N PRO A 64 -3.56 5.37 -9.33
CA PRO A 64 -4.48 5.62 -10.45
C PRO A 64 -3.81 5.41 -11.82
N SER A 65 -2.54 5.83 -11.94
CA SER A 65 -1.71 5.65 -13.13
C SER A 65 -0.29 5.19 -12.80
N VAL A 66 0.44 4.71 -13.83
CA VAL A 66 1.85 4.29 -13.70
C VAL A 66 2.76 5.48 -13.35
N ALA A 67 2.40 6.70 -13.78
CA ALA A 67 3.13 7.92 -13.45
C ALA A 67 2.97 8.27 -11.96
N ASP A 68 1.74 8.19 -11.44
CA ASP A 68 1.44 8.48 -10.03
C ASP A 68 2.19 7.52 -9.09
N ARG A 69 2.42 6.27 -9.52
CA ARG A 69 3.18 5.28 -8.74
C ARG A 69 4.65 5.68 -8.52
N LYS A 70 5.25 6.45 -9.44
CA LYS A 70 6.67 6.82 -9.40
C LYS A 70 6.94 8.15 -8.68
N THR A 71 5.89 8.91 -8.40
CA THR A 71 5.96 10.27 -7.82
C THR A 71 5.80 10.17 -6.31
#